data_AF-A0A931VGL6-F1
#
_entry.id   AF-A0A931VGL6-F1
#
_cell.length_a   1.000
_cell.length_b   1.000
_cell.length_c   1.000
_cell.angle_alpha   90.00
_cell.angle_beta   90.00
_cell.angle_gamma   90.00
#
_symmetry.space_group_name_H-M   'P 1'
#
loop_
_entity.id
_entity.type
_entity.pdbx_description
1 polymer ?
#
loop_
_entity_poly.entity_id
_entity_poly.type
_entity_poly.pdbx_seq_one_letter_code
_entity_poly.pdbx_strand_id
1 'polypeptide(L)'
;MKGVILYNVINMEDINEIIRERLNKLEAIKSAGIDAYGSRFEKSTAIKELLNGFEEGKEARIAGRVMSIRGHGKSVFSDIKDQTARLQIYLKKDTLGDGQFELFSNIDIGDIIGVNGKLFKTKTGEVTLNVSEFVLLSKGLRPMPEKWPKGLRPMPEKWHGLKDIETRYRQRYLDIIVNEDVKEVFLTRTRIITMIRKFLDSRGYLEVETPMMQPIPGGATARPFITHHNALGIDLYLRIAPELYLKRLLVGGFEKVYEINRNFRNEGISTRHNPEFTMLEVYASYCDYTDMMNLVEDLFGDISVTLFGGLIIEYKGVRIDLTPPWRRIGMLDILKEETGLDFSQVEDVKKAARELGVETAEDKTR
;
A
#
# COMPACT_ATOMS: atom_id res chain seq x y z
N MET A 1 4.31 -34.10 8.79
CA MET A 1 5.10 -32.89 8.49
C MET A 1 6.21 -33.27 7.53
N LYS A 2 5.92 -33.20 6.23
CA LYS A 2 6.86 -33.51 5.14
C LYS A 2 6.85 -32.33 4.17
N GLY A 3 8.04 -31.87 3.80
CA GLY A 3 8.26 -31.12 2.56
C GLY A 3 8.05 -29.62 2.62
N VAL A 4 8.93 -28.90 3.31
CA VAL A 4 9.29 -27.54 2.89
C VAL A 4 10.34 -27.70 1.79
N ILE A 5 9.91 -27.68 0.52
CA ILE A 5 10.81 -27.66 -0.64
C ILE A 5 10.60 -26.34 -1.39
N LEU A 6 11.37 -25.36 -0.94
CA LEU A 6 12.37 -24.59 -1.69
C LEU A 6 12.16 -24.19 -3.18
N TYR A 7 12.53 -22.92 -3.38
CA TYR A 7 13.04 -22.23 -4.57
C TYR A 7 12.14 -22.10 -5.79
N ASN A 8 11.71 -20.86 -6.02
CA ASN A 8 11.89 -20.26 -7.34
C ASN A 8 12.10 -18.75 -7.23
N VAL A 9 13.26 -18.33 -7.74
CA VAL A 9 13.69 -17.02 -8.28
C VAL A 9 15.02 -16.60 -7.62
N ILE A 10 16.11 -16.94 -8.31
CA ILE A 10 17.54 -16.66 -8.03
C ILE A 10 18.22 -17.71 -7.11
N ASN A 11 19.35 -18.26 -7.57
CA ASN A 11 20.22 -19.14 -6.78
C ASN A 11 20.80 -18.35 -5.59
N MET A 12 20.78 -18.91 -4.38
CA MET A 12 21.33 -18.21 -3.21
C MET A 12 22.83 -17.93 -3.36
N GLU A 13 23.55 -18.77 -4.10
CA GLU A 13 24.97 -18.57 -4.38
C GLU A 13 25.19 -17.30 -5.24
N ASP A 14 24.39 -17.10 -6.28
CA ASP A 14 24.44 -15.91 -7.14
C ASP A 14 24.08 -14.63 -6.36
N ILE A 15 23.06 -14.68 -5.48
CA ILE A 15 22.73 -13.55 -4.59
C ILE A 15 23.90 -13.22 -3.67
N ASN A 16 24.54 -14.24 -3.10
CA ASN A 16 25.67 -14.06 -2.21
C ASN A 16 26.90 -13.50 -2.95
N GLU A 17 27.11 -13.89 -4.21
CA GLU A 17 28.16 -13.33 -5.06
C GLU A 17 27.92 -11.84 -5.35
N ILE A 18 26.69 -11.46 -5.74
CA ILE A 18 26.34 -10.05 -5.96
C ILE A 18 26.46 -9.24 -4.66
N ILE A 19 26.07 -9.79 -3.51
CA ILE A 19 26.24 -9.13 -2.21
C ILE A 19 27.72 -8.92 -1.92
N ARG A 20 28.58 -9.92 -2.17
CA ARG A 20 30.04 -9.79 -2.01
C ARG A 20 30.61 -8.70 -2.91
N GLU A 21 30.21 -8.66 -4.18
CA GLU A 21 30.64 -7.60 -5.11
C GLU A 21 30.22 -6.21 -4.59
N ARG A 22 28.98 -6.07 -4.12
CA ARG A 22 28.47 -4.81 -3.53
C ARG A 22 29.19 -4.42 -2.25
N LEU A 23 29.62 -5.39 -1.44
CA LEU A 23 30.46 -5.15 -0.26
C LEU A 23 31.86 -4.67 -0.66
N ASN A 24 32.49 -5.26 -1.68
CA ASN A 24 33.78 -4.79 -2.19
C ASN A 24 33.67 -3.35 -2.73
N LYS A 25 32.59 -3.03 -3.46
CA LYS A 25 32.31 -1.66 -3.92
C LYS A 25 32.09 -0.70 -2.75
N LEU A 26 31.40 -1.14 -1.69
CA LEU A 26 31.22 -0.36 -0.46
C LEU A 26 32.58 -0.03 0.19
N GLU A 27 33.48 -1.00 0.26
CA GLU A 27 34.83 -0.79 0.80
C GLU A 27 35.66 0.16 -0.06
N ALA A 28 35.57 0.06 -1.39
CA ALA A 28 36.21 0.99 -2.31
C ALA A 28 35.69 2.43 -2.12
N ILE A 29 34.38 2.61 -2.00
CA ILE A 29 33.75 3.92 -1.74
C ILE A 29 34.25 4.51 -0.41
N LYS A 30 34.28 3.70 0.66
CA LYS A 30 34.79 4.13 1.96
C LYS A 30 36.28 4.49 1.93
N SER A 31 37.09 3.69 1.23
CA SER A 31 38.53 3.93 1.09
C SER A 31 38.84 5.20 0.32
N ALA A 32 37.94 5.62 -0.58
CA ALA A 32 37.99 6.91 -1.27
C ALA A 32 37.54 8.10 -0.38
N GLY A 33 37.25 7.87 0.91
CA GLY A 33 36.82 8.91 1.85
C GLY A 33 35.37 9.37 1.66
N ILE A 34 34.55 8.59 0.94
CA ILE A 34 33.16 8.96 0.62
C ILE A 34 32.22 8.21 1.56
N ASP A 35 31.25 8.94 2.11
CA ASP A 35 30.18 8.36 2.91
C ASP A 35 29.18 7.60 2.03
N ALA A 36 29.17 6.28 2.14
CA ALA A 36 28.28 5.40 1.38
C ALA A 36 26.81 5.46 1.81
N TYR A 37 26.51 6.11 2.95
CA TYR A 37 25.15 6.32 3.45
C TYR A 37 24.75 7.80 3.51
N GLY A 38 25.56 8.65 2.87
CA GLY A 38 25.24 10.03 2.53
C GLY A 38 24.91 10.94 3.70
N SER A 39 24.60 12.18 3.36
CA SER A 39 24.10 13.19 4.29
C SER A 39 22.85 13.86 3.73
N ARG A 40 22.34 14.90 4.40
CA ARG A 40 21.16 15.65 3.93
C ARG A 40 21.37 16.12 2.49
N PHE A 41 20.42 15.78 1.61
CA PHE A 41 20.39 16.24 0.23
C PHE A 41 19.08 17.00 -0.05
N GLU A 42 19.20 18.26 -0.45
CA GLU A 42 18.04 19.11 -0.72
C GLU A 42 17.65 19.02 -2.19
N LYS A 43 16.49 18.43 -2.46
CA LYS A 43 15.91 18.44 -3.80
C LYS A 43 15.32 19.81 -4.10
N SER A 44 15.48 20.30 -5.33
CA SER A 44 14.81 21.52 -5.79
C SER A 44 13.35 21.26 -6.14
N THR A 45 12.98 20.06 -6.56
CA THR A 45 11.62 19.69 -7.01
C THR A 45 11.46 18.17 -7.10
N ALA A 46 10.24 17.70 -7.32
CA ALA A 46 9.95 16.30 -7.64
C ALA A 46 10.16 16.01 -9.13
N ILE A 47 10.48 14.76 -9.47
CA ILE A 47 10.74 14.39 -10.88
C ILE A 47 9.51 14.65 -11.77
N LYS A 48 8.30 14.34 -11.30
CA LYS A 48 7.07 14.52 -12.09
C LYS A 48 6.82 15.99 -12.45
N GLU A 49 7.19 16.92 -11.57
CA GLU A 49 7.06 18.36 -11.83
C GLU A 49 8.00 18.82 -12.95
N LEU A 50 9.23 18.29 -12.98
CA LEU A 50 10.18 18.55 -14.08
C LEU A 50 9.68 18.01 -15.42
N LEU A 51 9.04 16.83 -15.42
CA LEU A 51 8.48 16.24 -16.63
C LEU A 51 7.28 17.04 -17.15
N ASN A 52 6.38 17.46 -16.27
CA ASN A 52 5.18 18.23 -16.63
C ASN A 52 5.51 19.66 -17.07
N GLY A 53 6.51 20.29 -16.44
CA GLY A 53 6.96 21.65 -16.70
C GLY A 53 8.34 21.70 -17.36
N PHE A 54 8.60 20.81 -18.33
CA PHE A 54 9.90 20.72 -18.99
C PHE A 54 10.31 22.05 -19.63
N GLU A 55 11.53 22.47 -19.33
CA GLU A 55 12.17 23.66 -19.88
C GLU A 55 13.64 23.32 -20.20
N GLU A 56 14.04 23.50 -21.45
CA GLU A 56 15.40 23.19 -21.93
C GLU A 56 16.42 24.06 -21.18
N GLY A 57 17.50 23.46 -20.69
CA GLY A 57 18.57 24.15 -19.97
C GLY A 57 18.26 24.44 -18.49
N LYS A 58 17.05 24.18 -18.01
CA LYS A 58 16.66 24.39 -16.61
C LYS A 58 17.52 23.55 -15.67
N GLU A 59 18.06 24.20 -14.65
CA GLU A 59 18.82 23.52 -13.59
C GLU A 59 17.88 22.79 -12.64
N ALA A 60 18.23 21.56 -12.30
CA ALA A 60 17.46 20.75 -11.38
C ALA A 60 18.36 19.90 -10.50
N ARG A 61 17.99 19.86 -9.21
CA ARG A 61 18.62 19.03 -8.19
C ARG A 61 17.60 18.02 -7.69
N ILE A 62 17.81 16.75 -8.02
CA ILE A 62 16.86 15.68 -7.72
C ILE A 62 17.57 14.50 -7.07
N ALA A 63 16.79 13.63 -6.43
CA ALA A 63 17.32 12.39 -5.86
C ALA A 63 16.34 11.26 -6.10
N GLY A 64 16.88 10.06 -6.31
CA GLY A 64 16.08 8.89 -6.60
C GLY A 64 16.89 7.60 -6.55
N ARG A 65 16.16 6.49 -6.57
CA ARG A 65 16.75 5.16 -6.69
C ARG A 65 17.19 4.93 -8.13
N VAL A 66 18.41 4.43 -8.32
CA VAL A 66 18.92 4.00 -9.62
C VAL A 66 18.15 2.75 -10.07
N MET A 67 17.45 2.88 -11.18
CA MET A 67 16.61 1.81 -11.75
C MET A 67 17.31 1.06 -12.87
N SER A 68 18.22 1.69 -13.58
CA SER A 68 19.00 1.05 -14.66
C SER A 68 20.25 1.85 -14.98
N ILE A 69 21.30 1.18 -15.43
CA ILE A 69 22.57 1.79 -15.84
C ILE A 69 22.93 1.25 -17.24
N ARG A 70 23.34 2.14 -18.15
CA ARG A 70 23.70 1.85 -19.55
C ARG A 70 24.99 2.61 -19.91
N GLY A 71 26.13 1.95 -19.75
CA GLY A 71 27.45 2.53 -20.03
C GLY A 71 27.86 2.45 -21.51
N HIS A 72 28.51 3.52 -22.00
CA HIS A 72 29.07 3.65 -23.34
C HIS A 72 30.42 4.40 -23.25
N GLY A 73 31.49 3.66 -22.90
CA GLY A 73 32.84 4.20 -22.78
C GLY A 73 32.92 5.37 -21.78
N LYS A 74 33.07 6.60 -22.28
CA LYS A 74 33.17 7.83 -21.48
C LYS A 74 31.83 8.48 -21.10
N SER A 75 30.72 7.77 -21.30
CA SER A 75 29.39 8.27 -20.96
C SER A 75 28.47 7.17 -20.44
N VAL A 76 27.51 7.54 -19.62
CA VAL A 76 26.54 6.62 -19.02
C VAL A 76 25.16 7.26 -19.07
N PHE A 77 24.18 6.50 -19.54
CA PHE A 77 22.78 6.80 -19.31
C PHE A 77 22.30 5.96 -18.13
N SER A 78 21.61 6.58 -17.19
CA SER A 78 20.99 5.89 -16.06
C SER A 78 19.59 6.43 -15.89
N ASP A 79 18.71 5.68 -15.24
CA ASP A 79 17.40 6.20 -14.89
C ASP A 79 17.25 6.18 -13.37
N ILE A 80 16.80 7.29 -12.81
CA ILE A 80 16.50 7.40 -11.39
C ILE A 80 15.00 7.59 -11.17
N LYS A 81 14.50 7.03 -10.07
CA LYS A 81 13.08 7.07 -9.71
C LYS A 81 12.92 7.64 -8.31
N ASP A 82 12.07 8.66 -8.19
CA ASP A 82 11.63 9.20 -6.91
C ASP A 82 10.19 8.74 -6.59
N GLN A 83 9.56 9.37 -5.60
CA GLN A 83 8.17 9.04 -5.26
C GLN A 83 7.15 9.49 -6.30
N THR A 84 7.51 10.21 -7.34
CA THR A 84 6.56 10.84 -8.27
C THR A 84 6.70 10.31 -9.69
N ALA A 85 7.92 10.05 -10.17
CA ALA A 85 8.18 9.58 -11.51
C ALA A 85 9.63 9.07 -11.67
N ARG A 86 9.94 8.60 -12.88
CA ARG A 86 11.28 8.21 -13.35
C ARG A 86 11.83 9.29 -14.27
N LEU A 87 13.12 9.60 -14.19
CA LEU A 87 13.84 10.49 -15.10
C LEU A 87 15.12 9.84 -15.59
N GLN A 88 15.43 10.03 -16.88
CA GLN A 88 16.74 9.68 -17.42
C GLN A 88 17.78 10.71 -16.99
N ILE A 89 18.95 10.24 -16.60
CA ILE A 89 20.12 11.04 -16.29
C ILE A 89 21.26 10.65 -17.24
N TYR A 90 22.02 11.64 -17.67
CA TYR A 90 23.18 11.48 -18.54
C TYR A 90 24.42 11.94 -17.80
N LEU A 91 25.40 11.04 -17.69
CA LEU A 91 26.67 11.28 -17.01
C LEU A 91 27.79 11.17 -18.05
N LYS A 92 28.65 12.18 -18.15
CA LYS A 92 29.79 12.18 -19.07
C LYS A 92 31.07 12.45 -18.31
N LYS A 93 32.14 11.70 -18.62
CA LYS A 93 33.45 11.84 -17.99
C LYS A 93 33.99 13.27 -18.09
N ASP A 94 33.82 13.92 -19.24
CA ASP A 94 34.27 15.30 -19.46
C ASP A 94 33.56 16.33 -18.55
N THR A 95 32.33 16.03 -18.10
CA THR A 95 31.52 16.94 -17.27
C THR A 95 31.75 16.70 -15.78
N LEU A 96 31.85 15.43 -15.36
CA LEU A 96 32.02 15.04 -13.97
C LEU A 96 33.49 15.04 -13.50
N GLY A 97 34.43 14.96 -14.45
CA GLY A 97 35.83 14.70 -14.16
C GLY A 97 36.12 13.25 -13.81
N ASP A 98 37.39 12.88 -13.81
CA ASP A 98 37.86 11.50 -13.68
C ASP A 98 37.44 10.86 -12.34
N GLY A 99 37.56 11.60 -11.23
CA GLY A 99 37.26 11.06 -9.89
C GLY A 99 35.78 10.75 -9.67
N GLN A 100 34.87 11.67 -10.00
CA GLN A 100 33.42 11.39 -9.88
C GLN A 100 32.97 10.33 -10.89
N PHE A 101 33.48 10.37 -12.13
CA PHE A 101 33.11 9.36 -13.11
C PHE A 101 33.56 7.95 -12.70
N GLU A 102 34.75 7.82 -12.10
CA GLU A 102 35.23 6.56 -11.52
C GLU A 102 34.40 6.13 -10.31
N LEU A 103 34.03 7.05 -9.42
CA LEU A 103 33.10 6.75 -8.33
C LEU A 103 31.76 6.21 -8.85
N PHE A 104 31.25 6.75 -9.95
CA PHE A 104 29.99 6.30 -10.53
C PHE A 104 30.06 4.83 -10.99
N SER A 105 31.24 4.32 -11.33
CA SER A 105 31.43 2.90 -11.67
C SER A 105 31.15 1.95 -10.50
N ASN A 106 31.19 2.45 -9.26
CA ASN A 106 30.83 1.73 -8.04
C ASN A 106 29.34 1.82 -7.70
N ILE A 107 28.53 2.54 -8.48
CA ILE A 107 27.09 2.66 -8.31
C ILE A 107 26.38 1.49 -8.98
N ASP A 108 25.43 0.89 -8.27
CA ASP A 108 24.65 -0.24 -8.73
C ASP A 108 23.15 0.11 -8.83
N ILE A 109 22.43 -0.69 -9.61
CA ILE A 109 20.96 -0.67 -9.60
C ILE A 109 20.47 -0.92 -8.17
N GLY A 110 19.56 -0.07 -7.71
CA GLY A 110 19.02 -0.09 -6.34
C GLY A 110 19.66 0.92 -5.40
N ASP A 111 20.83 1.48 -5.71
CA ASP A 111 21.43 2.57 -4.93
C ASP A 111 20.56 3.83 -5.01
N ILE A 112 20.64 4.69 -3.99
CA ILE A 112 19.99 6.00 -4.00
C ILE A 112 21.06 7.06 -4.21
N ILE A 113 20.85 7.91 -5.22
CA ILE A 113 21.76 8.99 -5.56
C ILE A 113 21.01 10.32 -5.62
N GLY A 114 21.71 11.39 -5.30
CA GLY A 114 21.35 12.76 -5.62
C GLY A 114 22.13 13.22 -6.84
N VAL A 115 21.49 13.96 -7.73
CA VAL A 115 22.12 14.51 -8.93
C VAL A 115 21.74 15.98 -9.08
N ASN A 116 22.69 16.75 -9.61
CA ASN A 116 22.50 18.13 -10.04
C ASN A 116 22.88 18.24 -11.52
N GLY A 117 22.15 19.04 -12.29
CA GLY A 117 22.39 19.16 -13.72
C GLY A 117 21.38 20.04 -14.45
N LYS A 118 21.46 20.01 -15.78
CA LYS A 118 20.58 20.77 -16.68
C LYS A 118 19.70 19.86 -17.53
N LEU A 119 18.43 20.19 -17.65
CA LEU A 119 17.50 19.44 -18.49
C LEU A 119 17.80 19.63 -19.97
N PHE A 120 17.68 18.56 -20.73
CA PHE A 120 17.75 18.57 -22.19
C PHE A 120 16.93 17.43 -22.79
N LYS A 121 16.67 17.47 -24.09
CA LYS A 121 16.11 16.33 -24.84
C LYS A 121 17.19 15.58 -25.60
N THR A 122 17.18 14.26 -25.50
CA THR A 122 18.03 13.40 -26.34
C THR A 122 17.51 13.39 -27.78
N LYS A 123 18.29 12.79 -28.70
CA LYS A 123 17.87 12.60 -30.10
C LYS A 123 16.58 11.77 -30.25
N THR A 124 16.23 10.95 -29.25
CA THR A 124 14.99 10.17 -29.22
C THR A 124 13.81 10.95 -28.62
N GLY A 125 14.01 12.21 -28.23
CA GLY A 125 12.99 13.08 -27.64
C GLY A 125 12.76 12.87 -26.14
N GLU A 126 13.56 12.00 -25.49
CA GLU A 126 13.42 11.69 -24.07
C GLU A 126 14.02 12.80 -23.20
N VAL A 127 13.22 13.31 -22.26
CA VAL A 127 13.65 14.33 -21.28
C VAL A 127 14.72 13.73 -20.37
N THR A 128 15.88 14.37 -20.32
CA THR A 128 17.06 13.86 -19.63
C THR A 128 17.73 14.98 -18.85
N LEU A 129 18.29 14.66 -17.67
CA LEU A 129 19.13 15.57 -16.91
C LEU A 129 20.60 15.32 -17.23
N ASN A 130 21.30 16.30 -17.81
CA ASN A 130 22.74 16.26 -17.99
C ASN A 130 23.43 16.58 -16.66
N VAL A 131 24.00 15.56 -16.04
CA VAL A 131 24.52 15.60 -14.67
C VAL A 131 25.86 16.31 -14.63
N SER A 132 25.93 17.39 -13.85
CA SER A 132 27.18 18.09 -13.53
C SER A 132 27.82 17.60 -12.23
N GLU A 133 27.02 17.03 -11.33
CA GLU A 133 27.46 16.50 -10.05
C GLU A 133 26.51 15.40 -9.59
N PHE A 134 27.04 14.33 -8.98
CA PHE A 134 26.22 13.38 -8.23
C PHE A 134 26.80 13.10 -6.85
N VAL A 135 25.92 12.68 -5.96
CA VAL A 135 26.22 12.29 -4.58
C VAL A 135 25.58 10.93 -4.32
N LEU A 136 26.34 9.99 -3.79
CA LEU A 136 25.79 8.74 -3.27
C LEU A 136 25.06 9.03 -1.95
N LEU A 137 23.78 8.68 -1.87
CA LEU A 137 22.95 8.89 -0.68
C LEU A 137 22.73 7.60 0.10
N SER A 138 22.70 6.44 -0.58
CA SER A 138 22.58 5.15 0.08
C SER A 138 23.05 4.03 -0.82
N LYS A 139 24.06 3.29 -0.38
CA LYS A 139 24.49 2.04 -1.03
C LYS A 139 23.54 0.89 -0.69
N GLY A 140 22.95 0.29 -1.71
CA GLY A 140 22.13 -0.91 -1.58
C GLY A 140 23.00 -2.16 -1.62
N LEU A 141 23.04 -2.93 -0.53
CA LEU A 141 23.83 -4.17 -0.46
C LEU A 141 23.14 -5.38 -1.08
N ARG A 142 21.81 -5.36 -1.14
CA ARG A 142 21.02 -6.43 -1.77
C ARG A 142 20.66 -6.02 -3.20
N PRO A 143 20.76 -6.93 -4.17
CA PRO A 143 20.27 -6.65 -5.51
C PRO A 143 18.77 -6.38 -5.50
N MET A 144 18.34 -5.52 -6.42
CA MET A 144 16.93 -5.46 -6.81
C MET A 144 16.55 -6.79 -7.46
N PRO A 145 15.29 -7.28 -7.29
CA PRO A 145 14.83 -8.47 -7.98
C PRO A 145 15.11 -8.34 -9.49
N GLU A 146 15.86 -9.31 -10.04
CA GLU A 146 16.51 -9.23 -11.37
C GLU A 146 15.56 -9.00 -12.56
N LYS A 147 14.26 -9.15 -12.36
CA LYS A 147 13.26 -8.85 -13.38
C LYS A 147 12.87 -7.37 -13.31
N TRP A 148 13.81 -6.50 -13.69
CA TRP A 148 13.56 -5.09 -14.06
C TRP A 148 13.85 -4.91 -15.56
N PRO A 149 13.11 -4.07 -16.32
CA PRO A 149 13.19 -4.04 -17.78
C PRO A 149 14.52 -3.44 -18.26
N LYS A 150 15.23 -4.16 -19.13
CA LYS A 150 16.21 -3.57 -20.06
C LYS A 150 15.45 -2.81 -21.15
N GLY A 151 15.36 -1.49 -21.00
CA GLY A 151 15.09 -0.55 -22.10
C GLY A 151 13.63 -0.48 -22.60
N LEU A 152 13.17 0.72 -22.92
CA LEU A 152 11.89 0.94 -23.57
C LEU A 152 11.90 0.39 -25.01
N ARG A 153 11.05 -0.61 -25.28
CA ARG A 153 10.24 -0.72 -26.51
C ARG A 153 8.87 -1.30 -26.11
N PRO A 154 7.76 -0.89 -26.75
CA PRO A 154 6.46 -1.48 -26.48
C PRO A 154 6.42 -2.87 -27.11
N MET A 155 6.47 -3.94 -26.31
CA MET A 155 6.20 -5.33 -26.75
C MET A 155 6.25 -6.33 -25.58
N PRO A 156 5.68 -7.54 -25.74
CA PRO A 156 4.26 -7.92 -25.65
C PRO A 156 3.97 -8.75 -24.36
N GLU A 157 2.77 -8.64 -23.77
CA GLU A 157 2.04 -9.58 -22.87
C GLU A 157 2.75 -10.45 -21.78
N LYS A 158 4.07 -10.44 -21.62
CA LYS A 158 4.84 -11.42 -20.84
C LYS A 158 5.83 -10.79 -19.87
N TRP A 159 5.59 -9.54 -19.45
CA TRP A 159 6.31 -8.96 -18.33
C TRP A 159 5.51 -9.09 -17.05
N HIS A 160 6.15 -9.60 -16.02
CA HIS A 160 5.51 -9.81 -14.75
C HIS A 160 6.55 -9.57 -13.67
N GLY A 161 6.40 -8.51 -12.87
CA GLY A 161 7.33 -8.14 -11.79
C GLY A 161 7.47 -9.23 -10.71
N LEU A 162 7.58 -8.83 -9.44
CA LEU A 162 7.40 -9.79 -8.35
C LEU A 162 5.97 -10.38 -8.45
N LYS A 163 5.84 -11.61 -8.98
CA LYS A 163 4.54 -12.30 -9.17
C LYS A 163 4.11 -13.07 -7.94
N ASP A 164 5.07 -13.68 -7.26
CA ASP A 164 4.79 -14.55 -6.12
C ASP A 164 4.08 -13.75 -5.02
N ILE A 165 2.83 -14.12 -4.75
CA ILE A 165 1.93 -13.36 -3.88
C ILE A 165 2.51 -13.29 -2.46
N GLU A 166 3.06 -14.40 -1.98
CA GLU A 166 3.64 -14.48 -0.64
C GLU A 166 4.86 -13.58 -0.50
N THR A 167 5.78 -13.61 -1.47
CA THR A 167 6.98 -12.75 -1.48
C THR A 167 6.60 -11.27 -1.53
N ARG A 168 5.60 -10.89 -2.33
CA ARG A 168 5.09 -9.50 -2.37
C ARG A 168 4.57 -9.04 -1.01
N TYR A 169 3.92 -9.93 -0.27
CA TYR A 169 3.38 -9.62 1.05
C TYR A 169 4.48 -9.55 2.12
N ARG A 170 5.46 -10.46 2.07
CA ARG A 170 6.61 -10.49 2.99
C ARG A 170 7.59 -9.35 2.75
N GLN A 171 7.78 -8.94 1.49
CA GLN A 171 8.75 -7.93 1.07
C GLN A 171 8.05 -6.77 0.38
N ARG A 172 7.08 -6.17 1.09
CA ARG A 172 6.24 -5.09 0.54
C ARG A 172 7.04 -3.91 -0.01
N TYR A 173 8.18 -3.59 0.60
CA TYR A 173 9.08 -2.53 0.13
C TYR A 173 9.60 -2.81 -1.29
N LEU A 174 9.92 -4.06 -1.65
CA LEU A 174 10.32 -4.42 -3.01
C LEU A 174 9.13 -4.39 -3.96
N ASP A 175 7.97 -4.88 -3.52
CA ASP A 175 6.74 -4.86 -4.31
C ASP A 175 6.34 -3.42 -4.70
N ILE A 176 6.44 -2.46 -3.78
CA ILE A 176 6.17 -1.04 -4.05
C ILE A 176 7.19 -0.41 -5.01
N ILE A 177 8.47 -0.80 -4.92
CA ILE A 177 9.50 -0.28 -5.84
C ILE A 177 9.24 -0.77 -7.26
N VAL A 178 8.89 -2.07 -7.40
CA VAL A 178 8.82 -2.76 -8.70
C VAL A 178 7.45 -2.62 -9.37
N ASN A 179 6.35 -2.63 -8.61
CA ASN A 179 4.99 -2.60 -9.14
C ASN A 179 4.32 -1.25 -8.83
N GLU A 180 4.25 -0.37 -9.83
CA GLU A 180 3.68 0.99 -9.67
C GLU A 180 2.21 0.98 -9.28
N ASP A 181 1.42 0.03 -9.80
CA ASP A 181 0.01 -0.11 -9.46
C ASP A 181 -0.19 -0.38 -7.96
N VAL A 182 0.72 -1.13 -7.33
CA VAL A 182 0.66 -1.41 -5.88
C VAL A 182 0.79 -0.11 -5.09
N LYS A 183 1.73 0.76 -5.51
CA LYS A 183 1.91 2.05 -4.87
C LYS A 183 0.66 2.92 -5.00
N GLU A 184 0.05 2.95 -6.18
CA GLU A 184 -1.21 3.67 -6.39
C GLU A 184 -2.35 3.12 -5.53
N VAL A 185 -2.39 1.80 -5.27
CA VAL A 185 -3.35 1.22 -4.32
C VAL A 185 -3.16 1.78 -2.90
N PHE A 186 -1.92 1.90 -2.40
CA PHE A 186 -1.65 2.48 -1.08
C PHE A 186 -1.95 3.99 -1.03
N LEU A 187 -1.63 4.73 -2.09
CA LEU A 187 -1.97 6.16 -2.19
C LEU A 187 -3.48 6.36 -2.22
N THR A 188 -4.20 5.54 -3.00
CA THR A 188 -5.67 5.54 -3.06
C THR A 188 -6.28 5.20 -1.70
N ARG A 189 -5.76 4.18 -1.00
CA ARG A 189 -6.19 3.88 0.38
C ARG A 189 -6.00 5.08 1.31
N THR A 190 -4.88 5.78 1.21
CA THR A 190 -4.62 6.99 2.02
C THR A 190 -5.63 8.09 1.72
N ARG A 191 -5.91 8.34 0.42
CA ARG A 191 -6.92 9.32 -0.02
C ARG A 191 -8.31 8.96 0.48
N ILE A 192 -8.72 7.69 0.39
CA ILE A 192 -10.00 7.20 0.90
C ILE A 192 -10.13 7.49 2.41
N ILE A 193 -9.12 7.14 3.21
CA ILE A 193 -9.17 7.39 4.66
C ILE A 193 -9.26 8.89 4.96
N THR A 194 -8.48 9.73 4.28
CA THR A 194 -8.56 11.19 4.41
C THR A 194 -9.95 11.72 4.04
N MET A 195 -10.57 11.17 3.00
CA MET A 195 -11.91 11.55 2.57
C MET A 195 -12.98 11.13 3.58
N ILE A 196 -12.91 9.92 4.12
CA ILE A 196 -13.85 9.47 5.16
C ILE A 196 -13.84 10.44 6.34
N ARG A 197 -12.65 10.85 6.80
CA ARG A 197 -12.52 11.85 7.87
C ARG A 197 -13.20 13.17 7.49
N LYS A 198 -12.80 13.76 6.37
CA LYS A 198 -13.38 15.02 5.89
C LYS A 198 -14.91 14.96 5.75
N PHE A 199 -15.43 13.85 5.23
CA PHE A 199 -16.86 13.61 5.05
C PHE A 199 -17.60 13.64 6.39
N LEU A 200 -17.08 12.94 7.40
CA LEU A 200 -17.66 12.87 8.74
C LEU A 200 -17.49 14.19 9.51
N ASP A 201 -16.30 14.79 9.46
CA ASP A 201 -15.99 16.07 10.11
C ASP A 201 -16.91 17.18 9.59
N SER A 202 -17.14 17.24 8.28
CA SER A 202 -18.04 18.22 7.65
C SER A 202 -19.51 18.08 8.09
N ARG A 203 -19.89 16.92 8.64
CA ARG A 203 -21.24 16.60 9.14
C ARG A 203 -21.34 16.66 10.68
N GLY A 204 -20.29 17.16 11.33
CA GLY A 204 -20.24 17.38 12.78
C GLY A 204 -19.96 16.12 13.60
N TYR A 205 -19.46 15.05 12.99
CA TYR A 205 -18.98 13.90 13.76
C TYR A 205 -17.58 14.18 14.31
N LEU A 206 -17.36 13.81 15.56
CA LEU A 206 -16.07 14.00 16.24
C LEU A 206 -15.23 12.72 16.15
N GLU A 207 -14.02 12.81 15.60
CA GLU A 207 -13.04 11.71 15.68
C GLU A 207 -12.58 11.54 17.13
N VAL A 208 -12.69 10.33 17.67
CA VAL A 208 -12.28 10.00 19.04
C VAL A 208 -11.37 8.78 19.04
N GLU A 209 -10.58 8.64 20.10
CA GLU A 209 -9.74 7.46 20.33
C GLU A 209 -10.19 6.73 21.59
N THR A 210 -10.56 5.46 21.44
CA THR A 210 -10.96 4.60 22.58
C THR A 210 -9.92 3.52 22.87
N PRO A 211 -9.90 2.93 24.08
CA PRO A 211 -8.89 1.94 24.45
C PRO A 211 -8.82 0.72 23.51
N MET A 212 -7.61 0.41 23.04
CA MET A 212 -7.31 -0.82 22.29
C MET A 212 -7.13 -2.04 23.20
N MET A 213 -6.72 -1.83 24.44
CA MET A 213 -6.60 -2.86 25.47
C MET A 213 -7.80 -2.73 26.41
N GLN A 214 -8.59 -3.79 26.52
CA GLN A 214 -9.84 -3.81 27.26
C GLN A 214 -9.81 -4.93 28.31
N PRO A 215 -10.35 -4.71 29.53
CA PRO A 215 -10.42 -5.77 30.54
C PRO A 215 -11.43 -6.85 30.16
N ILE A 216 -12.48 -6.48 29.42
CA ILE A 216 -13.49 -7.39 28.90
C ILE A 216 -13.66 -7.05 27.41
N PRO A 217 -13.32 -7.95 26.49
CA PRO A 217 -13.53 -7.74 25.06
C PRO A 217 -15.02 -7.84 24.75
N GLY A 218 -15.55 -6.94 23.92
CA GLY A 218 -16.96 -6.92 23.53
C GLY A 218 -17.22 -6.07 22.29
N GLY A 219 -18.50 -5.89 21.93
CA GLY A 219 -18.91 -5.15 20.73
C GLY A 219 -18.85 -5.96 19.43
N ALA A 220 -18.45 -7.23 19.47
CA ALA A 220 -18.51 -8.14 18.34
C ALA A 220 -18.49 -9.60 18.83
N THR A 221 -18.79 -10.54 17.93
CA THR A 221 -18.59 -11.97 18.17
C THR A 221 -17.30 -12.41 17.48
N ALA A 222 -16.19 -12.42 18.22
CA ALA A 222 -14.88 -12.82 17.72
C ALA A 222 -13.99 -13.33 18.87
N ARG A 223 -13.01 -14.18 18.56
CA ARG A 223 -11.99 -14.60 19.54
C ARG A 223 -10.97 -13.48 19.74
N PRO A 224 -10.73 -12.98 20.98
CA PRO A 224 -9.77 -11.90 21.22
C PRO A 224 -8.32 -12.42 21.26
N PHE A 225 -7.37 -11.50 21.12
CA PHE A 225 -6.00 -11.72 21.56
C PHE A 225 -5.89 -11.35 23.05
N ILE A 226 -5.17 -12.17 23.81
CA ILE A 226 -4.94 -12.01 25.25
C ILE A 226 -3.51 -11.51 25.46
N THR A 227 -3.33 -10.57 26.38
CA THR A 227 -2.03 -10.05 26.79
C THR A 227 -2.04 -9.77 28.30
N HIS A 228 -0.88 -9.52 28.90
CA HIS A 228 -0.73 -9.36 30.34
C HIS A 228 -0.07 -8.03 30.69
N HIS A 229 -0.67 -7.28 31.61
CA HIS A 229 -0.14 -6.00 32.09
C HIS A 229 0.71 -6.20 33.36
N ASN A 230 2.02 -6.33 33.19
CA ASN A 230 2.96 -6.68 34.27
C ASN A 230 2.83 -5.85 35.56
N ALA A 231 2.70 -4.52 35.45
CA ALA A 231 2.66 -3.65 36.64
C ALA A 231 1.32 -3.70 37.41
N LEU A 232 0.24 -4.13 36.75
CA LEU A 232 -1.08 -4.26 37.36
C LEU A 232 -1.39 -5.72 37.74
N GLY A 233 -0.61 -6.68 37.22
CA GLY A 233 -0.82 -8.11 37.45
C GLY A 233 -2.15 -8.62 36.88
N ILE A 234 -2.68 -8.00 35.83
CA ILE A 234 -3.97 -8.35 35.21
C ILE A 234 -3.82 -8.73 33.75
N ASP A 235 -4.70 -9.60 33.28
CA ASP A 235 -4.88 -9.86 31.85
C ASP A 235 -5.73 -8.78 31.19
N LEU A 236 -5.36 -8.45 29.96
CA LEU A 236 -6.07 -7.54 29.08
C LEU A 236 -6.28 -8.20 27.72
N TYR A 237 -7.23 -7.67 26.98
CA TYR A 237 -7.60 -8.18 25.67
C TYR A 237 -7.43 -7.08 24.63
N LEU A 238 -6.84 -7.41 23.48
CA LEU A 238 -6.90 -6.49 22.35
C LEU A 238 -8.35 -6.43 21.85
N ARG A 239 -8.86 -5.23 21.62
CA ARG A 239 -10.26 -5.02 21.28
C ARG A 239 -10.64 -5.72 19.98
N ILE A 240 -11.81 -6.34 19.99
CA ILE A 240 -12.46 -6.91 18.81
C ILE A 240 -13.37 -5.89 18.10
N ALA A 241 -13.83 -4.88 18.85
CA ALA A 241 -14.58 -3.70 18.40
C ALA A 241 -14.50 -2.56 19.45
N PRO A 242 -14.52 -1.28 19.05
CA PRO A 242 -14.68 -0.13 19.95
C PRO A 242 -16.12 0.18 20.39
N GLU A 243 -17.14 -0.45 19.81
CA GLU A 243 -18.59 -0.17 20.04
C GLU A 243 -18.95 0.21 21.48
N LEU A 244 -18.57 -0.62 22.47
CA LEU A 244 -19.00 -0.40 23.86
C LEU A 244 -18.42 0.90 24.45
N TYR A 245 -17.23 1.32 24.03
CA TYR A 245 -16.63 2.57 24.50
C TYR A 245 -17.22 3.77 23.78
N LEU A 246 -17.50 3.65 22.48
CA LEU A 246 -18.16 4.71 21.72
C LEU A 246 -19.58 4.98 22.24
N LYS A 247 -20.34 3.94 22.60
CA LYS A 247 -21.64 4.10 23.25
C LYS A 247 -21.56 4.76 24.63
N ARG A 248 -20.47 4.55 25.39
CA ARG A 248 -20.25 5.29 26.66
C ARG A 248 -20.05 6.78 26.43
N LEU A 249 -19.45 7.18 25.31
CA LEU A 249 -19.34 8.60 24.95
C LEU A 249 -20.72 9.21 24.64
N LEU A 250 -21.61 8.47 23.96
CA LEU A 250 -22.99 8.91 23.77
C LEU A 250 -23.69 9.16 25.10
N VAL A 251 -23.57 8.21 26.05
CA VAL A 251 -24.08 8.38 27.42
C VAL A 251 -23.48 9.60 28.11
N GLY A 252 -22.20 9.89 27.85
CA GLY A 252 -21.49 11.07 28.34
C GLY A 252 -21.89 12.39 27.68
N GLY A 253 -22.83 12.39 26.72
CA GLY A 253 -23.35 13.60 26.07
C GLY A 253 -22.72 13.93 24.72
N PHE A 254 -21.82 13.09 24.19
CA PHE A 254 -21.37 13.26 22.80
C PHE A 254 -22.48 12.81 21.85
N GLU A 255 -22.98 13.68 20.98
CA GLU A 255 -24.08 13.32 20.09
C GLU A 255 -23.64 12.62 18.81
N LYS A 256 -22.46 12.94 18.26
CA LYS A 256 -21.94 12.37 17.01
C LYS A 256 -20.46 12.08 17.14
N VAL A 257 -20.09 10.80 17.10
CA VAL A 257 -18.70 10.35 17.23
C VAL A 257 -18.37 9.31 16.19
N TYR A 258 -17.09 9.23 15.83
CA TYR A 258 -16.56 8.14 15.03
C TYR A 258 -15.14 7.79 15.42
N GLU A 259 -14.72 6.56 15.10
CA GLU A 259 -13.34 6.12 15.25
C GLU A 259 -12.91 5.32 14.02
N ILE A 260 -11.77 5.69 13.42
CA ILE A 260 -11.12 4.92 12.34
C ILE A 260 -9.80 4.37 12.87
N ASN A 261 -9.81 3.12 13.33
CA ASN A 261 -8.62 2.56 13.95
C ASN A 261 -8.62 1.03 13.92
N ARG A 262 -7.65 0.39 14.58
CA ARG A 262 -7.41 -1.05 14.49
C ARG A 262 -8.36 -1.85 15.37
N ASN A 263 -8.84 -2.98 14.84
CA ASN A 263 -9.41 -4.09 15.58
C ASN A 263 -8.55 -5.33 15.42
N PHE A 264 -8.59 -6.20 16.41
CA PHE A 264 -7.79 -7.42 16.47
C PHE A 264 -8.70 -8.61 16.70
N ARG A 265 -8.71 -9.57 15.78
CA ARG A 265 -9.51 -10.79 15.87
C ARG A 265 -8.60 -11.99 15.66
N ASN A 266 -8.54 -12.86 16.65
CA ASN A 266 -7.68 -14.04 16.67
C ASN A 266 -8.33 -15.17 15.85
N GLU A 267 -8.39 -14.94 14.54
CA GLU A 267 -9.06 -15.75 13.52
C GLU A 267 -8.10 -16.12 12.39
N GLY A 268 -8.50 -17.05 11.53
CA GLY A 268 -7.71 -17.47 10.39
C GLY A 268 -7.51 -16.35 9.35
N ILE A 269 -6.39 -16.40 8.63
CA ILE A 269 -6.09 -15.47 7.54
C ILE A 269 -6.77 -15.96 6.25
N SER A 270 -7.32 -15.03 5.47
CA SER A 270 -7.85 -15.33 4.13
C SER A 270 -7.69 -14.13 3.20
N THR A 271 -8.18 -14.24 1.97
CA THR A 271 -8.21 -13.11 1.01
C THR A 271 -9.06 -11.93 1.47
N ARG A 272 -9.92 -12.12 2.49
CA ARG A 272 -10.82 -11.11 3.04
C ARG A 272 -10.61 -10.84 4.54
N HIS A 273 -9.75 -11.61 5.21
CA HIS A 273 -9.56 -11.54 6.66
C HIS A 273 -8.08 -11.43 7.00
N ASN A 274 -7.73 -10.40 7.77
CA ASN A 274 -6.42 -10.22 8.39
C ASN A 274 -6.62 -10.08 9.91
N PRO A 275 -5.80 -10.71 10.77
CA PRO A 275 -6.01 -10.70 12.22
C PRO A 275 -6.01 -9.31 12.85
N GLU A 276 -5.39 -8.34 12.17
CA GLU A 276 -5.49 -6.93 12.48
C GLU A 276 -6.05 -6.16 11.27
N PHE A 277 -7.10 -5.35 11.44
CA PHE A 277 -7.70 -4.62 10.33
C PHE A 277 -8.29 -3.29 10.77
N THR A 278 -8.32 -2.33 9.86
CA THR A 278 -8.92 -1.01 10.11
C THR A 278 -10.42 -1.10 9.97
N MET A 279 -11.15 -0.57 10.95
CA MET A 279 -12.60 -0.44 10.93
C MET A 279 -12.96 1.01 11.21
N LEU A 280 -14.01 1.47 10.54
CA LEU A 280 -14.73 2.70 10.90
C LEU A 280 -15.93 2.28 11.73
N GLU A 281 -16.09 2.87 12.91
CA GLU A 281 -17.36 2.85 13.64
C GLU A 281 -17.88 4.29 13.78
N VAL A 282 -19.18 4.47 13.58
CA VAL A 282 -19.86 5.77 13.63
C VAL A 282 -21.10 5.65 14.50
N TYR A 283 -21.32 6.63 15.36
CA TYR A 283 -22.51 6.72 16.19
C TYR A 283 -23.09 8.13 16.16
N ALA A 284 -24.42 8.20 16.12
CA ALA A 284 -25.18 9.44 16.26
C ALA A 284 -26.38 9.22 17.20
N SER A 285 -26.55 10.11 18.16
CA SER A 285 -27.75 10.21 18.99
C SER A 285 -28.93 10.73 18.16
N TYR A 286 -30.15 10.34 18.53
CA TYR A 286 -31.40 10.77 17.88
C TYR A 286 -31.55 10.36 16.41
N CYS A 287 -30.78 9.36 15.97
CA CYS A 287 -30.86 8.75 14.65
C CYS A 287 -31.30 7.29 14.76
N ASP A 288 -31.79 6.73 13.66
CA ASP A 288 -32.01 5.29 13.50
C ASP A 288 -31.14 4.68 12.39
N TYR A 289 -31.36 3.41 12.09
CA TYR A 289 -30.57 2.69 11.09
C TYR A 289 -30.77 3.22 9.66
N THR A 290 -31.89 3.90 9.38
CA THR A 290 -32.19 4.53 8.08
C THR A 290 -31.28 5.73 7.84
N ASP A 291 -31.00 6.52 8.89
CA ASP A 291 -30.02 7.61 8.83
C ASP A 291 -28.62 7.05 8.52
N MET A 292 -28.27 5.93 9.15
CA MET A 292 -26.99 5.25 8.87
C MET A 292 -26.93 4.66 7.45
N MET A 293 -28.04 4.14 6.92
CA MET A 293 -28.12 3.71 5.52
C MET A 293 -27.84 4.88 4.57
N ASN A 294 -28.50 6.03 4.77
CA ASN A 294 -28.27 7.23 3.97
C ASN A 294 -26.82 7.73 4.09
N LEU A 295 -26.25 7.74 5.31
CA LEU A 295 -24.87 8.16 5.56
C LEU A 295 -23.87 7.31 4.77
N VAL A 296 -24.08 5.99 4.72
CA VAL A 296 -23.21 5.06 3.98
C VAL A 296 -23.35 5.27 2.47
N GLU A 297 -24.58 5.42 1.96
CA GLU A 297 -24.83 5.71 0.54
C GLU A 297 -24.10 7.00 0.11
N ASP A 298 -24.26 8.08 0.88
CA ASP A 298 -23.59 9.36 0.64
C ASP A 298 -22.06 9.25 0.69
N LEU A 299 -21.52 8.52 1.69
CA LEU A 299 -20.08 8.35 1.86
C LEU A 299 -19.44 7.64 0.66
N PHE A 300 -20.05 6.54 0.22
CA PHE A 300 -19.55 5.81 -0.94
C PHE A 300 -19.72 6.60 -2.24
N GLY A 301 -20.83 7.33 -2.39
CA GLY A 301 -21.06 8.22 -3.52
C GLY A 301 -19.98 9.31 -3.63
N ASP A 302 -19.71 10.01 -2.53
CA ASP A 302 -18.71 11.09 -2.47
C ASP A 302 -17.29 10.59 -2.79
N ILE A 303 -16.89 9.46 -2.18
CA ILE A 303 -15.61 8.80 -2.46
C ILE A 303 -15.52 8.43 -3.94
N SER A 304 -16.59 7.85 -4.50
CA SER A 304 -16.58 7.34 -5.86
C SER A 304 -16.46 8.46 -6.89
N VAL A 305 -17.27 9.51 -6.76
CA VAL A 305 -17.23 10.67 -7.65
C VAL A 305 -15.87 11.36 -7.57
N THR A 306 -15.34 11.57 -6.37
CA THR A 306 -14.10 12.32 -6.18
C THR A 306 -12.86 11.57 -6.66
N LEU A 307 -12.75 10.27 -6.40
CA LEU A 307 -11.54 9.50 -6.71
C LEU A 307 -11.61 8.76 -8.04
N PHE A 308 -12.81 8.39 -8.49
CA PHE A 308 -13.02 7.56 -9.69
C PHE A 308 -13.86 8.25 -10.77
N GLY A 309 -14.31 9.49 -10.53
CA GLY A 309 -14.95 10.34 -11.54
C GLY A 309 -16.42 10.01 -11.84
N GLY A 310 -17.03 9.08 -11.10
CA GLY A 310 -18.42 8.69 -11.30
C GLY A 310 -18.92 7.70 -10.26
N LEU A 311 -20.20 7.33 -10.37
CA LEU A 311 -20.87 6.39 -9.46
C LEU A 311 -20.85 4.94 -9.96
N ILE A 312 -20.41 4.71 -11.18
CA ILE A 312 -20.29 3.37 -11.76
C ILE A 312 -18.82 2.96 -11.68
N ILE A 313 -18.55 1.86 -10.98
CA ILE A 313 -17.22 1.27 -10.87
C ILE A 313 -17.21 -0.15 -11.40
N GLU A 314 -16.05 -0.64 -11.80
CA GLU A 314 -15.85 -2.04 -12.20
C GLU A 314 -15.02 -2.77 -11.15
N TYR A 315 -15.51 -3.92 -10.70
CA TYR A 315 -14.80 -4.79 -9.77
C TYR A 315 -14.84 -6.23 -10.25
N LYS A 316 -13.67 -6.75 -10.66
CA LYS A 316 -13.51 -8.13 -11.16
C LYS A 316 -14.49 -8.49 -12.30
N GLY A 317 -14.68 -7.59 -13.25
CA GLY A 317 -15.60 -7.76 -14.38
C GLY A 317 -17.08 -7.55 -14.03
N VAL A 318 -17.40 -7.22 -12.78
CA VAL A 318 -18.76 -6.85 -12.35
C VAL A 318 -18.87 -5.34 -12.33
N ARG A 319 -19.83 -4.81 -13.10
CA ARG A 319 -20.24 -3.42 -13.02
C ARG A 319 -21.05 -3.20 -11.75
N ILE A 320 -20.60 -2.30 -10.89
CA ILE A 320 -21.28 -1.90 -9.65
C ILE A 320 -21.76 -0.46 -9.82
N ASP A 321 -23.06 -0.25 -9.61
CA ASP A 321 -23.66 1.09 -9.60
C ASP A 321 -23.86 1.54 -8.15
N LEU A 322 -23.17 2.61 -7.76
CA LEU A 322 -23.23 3.20 -6.43
C LEU A 322 -24.26 4.33 -6.34
N THR A 323 -25.06 4.57 -7.39
CA THR A 323 -26.08 5.62 -7.40
C THR A 323 -27.16 5.39 -6.33
N PRO A 324 -27.34 6.31 -5.36
CA PRO A 324 -28.42 6.21 -4.39
C PRO A 324 -29.81 6.42 -5.03
N PRO A 325 -30.89 5.90 -4.41
CA PRO A 325 -30.88 5.05 -3.22
C PRO A 325 -30.49 3.60 -3.56
N TRP A 326 -29.79 2.93 -2.65
CA TRP A 326 -29.49 1.51 -2.82
C TRP A 326 -30.70 0.64 -2.48
N ARG A 327 -30.72 -0.59 -3.00
CA ARG A 327 -31.79 -1.56 -2.71
C ARG A 327 -31.84 -1.85 -1.20
N ARG A 328 -32.95 -1.52 -0.56
CA ARG A 328 -33.26 -1.89 0.83
C ARG A 328 -34.24 -3.06 0.83
N ILE A 329 -33.87 -4.14 1.51
CA ILE A 329 -34.68 -5.36 1.57
C ILE A 329 -34.53 -6.04 2.93
N GLY A 330 -35.62 -6.57 3.47
CA GLY A 330 -35.61 -7.36 4.70
C GLY A 330 -34.92 -8.70 4.49
N MET A 331 -34.28 -9.24 5.54
CA MET A 331 -33.59 -10.53 5.46
C MET A 331 -34.55 -11.68 5.08
N LEU A 332 -35.76 -11.69 5.63
CA LEU A 332 -36.75 -12.73 5.31
C LEU A 332 -37.29 -12.58 3.88
N ASP A 333 -37.43 -11.35 3.39
CA ASP A 333 -37.89 -11.09 2.03
C ASP A 333 -36.87 -11.57 1.00
N ILE A 334 -35.58 -11.26 1.17
CA ILE A 334 -34.55 -11.73 0.24
C ILE A 334 -34.37 -13.25 0.31
N LEU A 335 -34.48 -13.87 1.49
CA LEU A 335 -34.48 -15.33 1.59
C LEU A 335 -35.66 -15.94 0.82
N LYS A 336 -36.84 -15.34 0.92
CA LYS A 336 -38.02 -15.79 0.18
C LYS A 336 -37.87 -15.60 -1.33
N GLU A 337 -37.29 -14.49 -1.78
CA GLU A 337 -37.01 -14.26 -3.20
C GLU A 337 -36.00 -15.26 -3.77
N GLU A 338 -34.92 -15.56 -3.04
CA GLU A 338 -33.82 -16.42 -3.51
C GLU A 338 -34.12 -17.91 -3.37
N THR A 339 -34.92 -18.31 -2.36
CA THR A 339 -35.17 -19.73 -2.04
C THR A 339 -36.60 -20.17 -2.33
N GLY A 340 -37.54 -19.24 -2.49
CA GLY A 340 -38.97 -19.50 -2.57
C GLY A 340 -39.64 -19.85 -1.23
N LEU A 341 -38.88 -20.01 -0.15
CA LEU A 341 -39.39 -20.39 1.16
C LEU A 341 -39.64 -19.16 2.05
N ASP A 342 -40.83 -19.12 2.68
CA ASP A 342 -41.15 -18.10 3.67
C ASP A 342 -40.66 -18.50 5.06
N PHE A 343 -39.43 -18.11 5.39
CA PHE A 343 -38.79 -18.44 6.67
C PHE A 343 -39.51 -17.84 7.90
N SER A 344 -40.49 -16.94 7.75
CA SER A 344 -41.33 -16.50 8.86
C SER A 344 -42.35 -17.57 9.30
N GLN A 345 -42.65 -18.52 8.41
CA GLN A 345 -43.65 -19.58 8.60
C GLN A 345 -43.02 -20.97 8.74
N VAL A 346 -41.69 -21.07 8.65
CA VAL A 346 -40.98 -22.35 8.78
C VAL A 346 -40.85 -22.72 10.25
N GLU A 347 -41.45 -23.85 10.65
CA GLU A 347 -41.34 -24.38 12.02
C GLU A 347 -39.94 -24.90 12.34
N ASP A 348 -39.32 -25.64 11.41
CA ASP A 348 -37.96 -26.19 11.56
C ASP A 348 -37.00 -25.57 10.54
N VAL A 349 -36.43 -24.42 10.94
CA VAL A 349 -35.48 -23.66 10.12
C VAL A 349 -34.22 -24.48 9.80
N LYS A 350 -33.77 -25.35 10.70
CA LYS A 350 -32.58 -26.18 10.47
C LYS A 350 -32.85 -27.21 9.37
N LYS A 351 -34.01 -27.85 9.41
CA LYS A 351 -34.41 -28.80 8.37
C LYS A 351 -34.53 -28.11 7.01
N ALA A 352 -35.22 -26.96 6.94
CA ALA A 352 -35.34 -26.19 5.70
C ALA A 352 -33.97 -25.76 5.16
N ALA A 353 -33.04 -25.35 6.03
CA ALA A 353 -31.67 -25.02 5.63
C ALA A 353 -30.92 -26.22 5.04
N ARG A 354 -31.03 -27.41 5.64
CA ARG A 354 -30.41 -28.64 5.12
C ARG A 354 -31.00 -29.06 3.78
N GLU A 355 -32.31 -28.92 3.60
CA GLU A 355 -32.99 -29.20 2.32
C GLU A 355 -32.52 -28.26 1.19
N LEU A 356 -32.12 -27.03 1.54
CA LEU A 356 -31.47 -26.08 0.64
C LEU A 356 -29.95 -26.29 0.50
N GLY A 357 -29.38 -27.31 1.13
CA GLY A 357 -27.95 -27.62 1.07
C GLY A 357 -27.06 -26.70 1.92
N VAL A 358 -27.62 -26.01 2.92
CA VAL A 358 -26.87 -25.15 3.85
C VAL A 358 -26.42 -25.95 5.07
N GLU A 359 -25.11 -25.98 5.32
CA GLU A 359 -24.54 -26.59 6.53
C GLU A 359 -24.96 -25.85 7.81
N THR A 360 -25.32 -26.60 8.85
CA THR A 360 -25.73 -26.05 10.15
C THR A 360 -24.64 -26.24 11.21
N ALA A 361 -24.69 -25.47 12.31
CA ALA A 361 -23.60 -25.46 13.30
C ALA A 361 -23.28 -26.82 13.98
N GLU A 362 -24.20 -27.79 13.92
CA GLU A 362 -23.96 -29.18 14.37
C GLU A 362 -23.00 -29.96 13.45
N ASP A 363 -22.87 -29.54 12.19
CA ASP A 363 -22.02 -30.17 11.18
C ASP A 363 -20.55 -29.72 11.28
N LYS A 364 -20.29 -28.68 12.09
CA LYS A 364 -18.94 -28.17 12.38
C LYS A 364 -18.45 -28.71 13.71
N THR A 365 -17.93 -29.94 13.70
CA THR A 365 -17.06 -30.42 14.78
C THR A 365 -15.90 -29.44 14.96
N ARG A 366 -15.80 -28.89 16.18
CA ARG A 366 -14.86 -27.84 16.62
C ARG A 366 -13.42 -28.01 16.19
#